data_AF-A0A2C9AA37-F1
#
_entry.id   AF-A0A2C9AA37-F1
#
_cell.length_a   1.000
_cell.length_b   1.000
_cell.length_c   1.000
_cell.angle_alpha   90.00
_cell.angle_beta   90.00
_cell.angle_gamma   90.00
#
_symmetry.space_group_name_H-M   'P 1'
#
loop_
_entity.id
_entity.type
_entity.pdbx_description
1 polymer ?
#
loop_
_entity_poly.entity_id
_entity_poly.type
_entity_poly.pdbx_seq_one_letter_code
_entity_poly.pdbx_strand_id
1 'polypeptide(L)'
;MSLVKHKMEDDANLRGVAFDILKEAKAAEICNAHGKGYLIDESRIENAYKLGNYKISRGELLCERKELSDAIRDVSKAMPTMCPDCENVMYGDD
;
A
#
# COMPACT_ATOMS: atom_id res chain seq x y z
N MET A 1 8.00 10.01 -35.79
CA MET A 1 8.50 10.77 -34.62
C MET A 1 7.42 10.82 -33.57
N SER A 2 7.83 10.75 -32.30
CA SER A 2 7.08 11.17 -31.09
C SER A 2 6.15 10.15 -30.41
N LEU A 3 6.72 9.12 -29.80
CA LEU A 3 6.15 8.45 -28.61
C LEU A 3 6.74 9.10 -27.34
N VAL A 4 6.34 10.34 -27.10
CA VAL A 4 6.61 11.04 -25.84
C VAL A 4 5.24 11.31 -25.24
N LYS A 5 4.75 10.38 -24.40
CA LYS A 5 3.63 10.52 -23.45
C LYS A 5 3.31 9.12 -22.88
N HIS A 6 4.03 8.68 -21.87
CA HIS A 6 3.51 7.65 -20.94
C HIS A 6 4.33 7.55 -19.64
N LYS A 7 5.55 8.09 -19.58
CA LYS A 7 6.40 8.02 -18.39
C LYS A 7 5.92 8.78 -17.14
N MET A 8 4.84 9.55 -17.21
CA MET A 8 4.27 10.26 -16.05
C MET A 8 2.99 9.61 -15.50
N GLU A 9 2.38 8.67 -16.24
CA GLU A 9 1.25 7.87 -15.74
C GLU A 9 1.71 6.64 -14.97
N ASP A 10 2.94 6.15 -15.22
CA ASP A 10 3.50 4.98 -14.56
C ASP A 10 3.59 5.11 -13.03
N ASP A 11 4.06 6.25 -12.49
CA ASP A 11 4.34 6.41 -11.05
C ASP A 11 3.07 6.48 -10.18
N ALA A 12 2.07 7.25 -10.63
CA ALA A 12 0.77 7.32 -9.95
C ALA A 12 0.03 5.98 -10.04
N ASN A 13 0.18 5.28 -11.17
CA ASN A 13 -0.38 3.96 -11.37
C ASN A 13 0.31 2.91 -10.47
N LEU A 14 1.63 3.00 -10.30
CA LEU A 14 2.42 2.10 -9.44
C LEU A 14 2.02 2.21 -7.97
N ARG A 15 1.82 3.44 -7.47
CA ARG A 15 1.29 3.67 -6.12
C ARG A 15 -0.14 3.15 -5.95
N GLY A 16 -0.99 3.31 -6.97
CA GLY A 16 -2.34 2.75 -6.99
C GLY A 16 -2.33 1.22 -6.91
N VAL A 17 -1.48 0.58 -7.71
CA VAL A 17 -1.27 -0.88 -7.72
C VAL A 17 -0.72 -1.36 -6.38
N ALA A 18 0.27 -0.66 -5.82
CA ALA A 18 0.83 -0.99 -4.51
C ALA A 18 -0.23 -0.93 -3.40
N PHE A 19 -1.11 0.09 -3.43
CA PHE A 19 -2.24 0.20 -2.51
C PHE A 19 -3.26 -0.94 -2.69
N ASP A 20 -3.58 -1.31 -3.93
CA ASP A 20 -4.49 -2.41 -4.22
C ASP A 20 -3.94 -3.75 -3.70
N ILE A 21 -2.65 -4.02 -3.95
CA ILE A 21 -1.95 -5.20 -3.42
C ILE A 21 -1.96 -5.20 -1.88
N LEU A 22 -1.73 -4.06 -1.24
CA LEU A 22 -1.79 -3.94 0.21
C LEU A 22 -3.19 -4.28 0.73
N LYS A 23 -4.27 -3.87 0.05
CA LYS A 23 -5.64 -4.24 0.42
C LYS A 23 -5.92 -5.73 0.19
N GLU A 24 -5.54 -6.27 -0.96
CA GLU A 24 -5.72 -7.70 -1.28
C GLU A 24 -4.96 -8.60 -0.30
N ALA A 25 -3.75 -8.21 0.07
CA ALA A 25 -2.94 -8.92 1.06
C ALA A 25 -3.44 -8.73 2.51
N LYS A 26 -4.50 -7.93 2.72
CA LYS A 26 -5.00 -7.49 4.03
C LYS A 26 -3.90 -6.83 4.88
N ALA A 27 -2.96 -6.18 4.22
CA ALA A 27 -1.94 -5.35 4.85
C ALA A 27 -2.43 -3.92 5.07
N ALA A 28 -3.40 -3.45 4.27
CA ALA A 28 -4.09 -2.19 4.51
C ALA A 28 -5.57 -2.47 4.83
N GLU A 29 -5.98 -2.25 6.08
CA GLU A 29 -7.34 -2.48 6.53
C GLU A 29 -7.94 -1.20 7.11
N ILE A 30 -9.26 -1.03 7.00
CA ILE A 30 -9.93 0.12 7.61
C ILE A 30 -10.00 -0.13 9.12
N CYS A 31 -9.80 0.92 9.93
CA CYS A 31 -10.00 0.82 11.37
C CYS A 31 -11.42 0.32 11.68
N ASN A 32 -11.57 -0.91 12.18
CA ASN A 32 -12.88 -1.49 12.51
C ASN A 32 -13.62 -0.72 13.62
N ALA A 33 -12.88 -0.06 14.53
CA ALA A 33 -13.47 0.69 15.64
C ALA A 33 -14.14 1.99 15.19
N HIS A 34 -13.52 2.71 14.25
CA HIS A 34 -13.99 4.04 13.82
C HIS A 34 -14.57 4.04 12.40
N GLY A 35 -14.45 2.95 11.65
CA GLY A 35 -14.88 2.84 10.26
C GLY A 35 -14.22 3.83 9.30
N LYS A 36 -13.15 4.51 9.75
CA LYS A 36 -12.47 5.60 9.02
C LYS A 36 -10.96 5.42 9.10
N GLY A 37 -10.27 5.77 8.01
CA GLY A 37 -8.82 5.67 7.86
C GLY A 37 -8.34 4.25 7.57
N TYR A 38 -7.36 4.14 6.67
CA TYR A 38 -6.64 2.89 6.41
C TYR A 38 -5.46 2.80 7.36
N LEU A 39 -5.34 1.63 7.98
CA LEU A 39 -4.26 1.24 8.87
C LEU A 39 -3.38 0.23 8.17
N ILE A 40 -2.07 0.42 8.30
CA ILE A 40 -1.10 -0.54 7.77
C ILE A 40 -0.74 -1.57 8.84
N ASP A 41 -0.85 -2.85 8.49
CA ASP A 41 -0.47 -3.97 9.32
C ASP A 41 0.91 -4.49 8.90
N GLU A 42 1.94 -4.09 9.64
CA GLU A 42 3.35 -4.38 9.32
C GLU A 42 3.63 -5.89 9.22
N SER A 43 2.90 -6.71 9.97
CA SER A 43 3.03 -8.17 9.92
C SER A 43 2.56 -8.76 8.58
N ARG A 44 1.68 -8.04 7.87
CA ARG A 44 1.13 -8.49 6.57
C ARG A 44 1.75 -7.79 5.37
N ILE A 45 2.57 -6.76 5.59
CA ILE A 45 3.33 -6.12 4.49
C ILE A 45 4.18 -7.16 3.73
N GLU A 46 4.75 -8.16 4.42
CA GLU A 46 5.50 -9.23 3.74
C GLU A 46 4.63 -10.03 2.74
N ASN A 47 3.36 -10.26 3.07
CA ASN A 47 2.42 -10.91 2.17
C ASN A 47 2.11 -10.03 0.96
N ALA A 48 2.02 -8.72 1.13
CA ALA A 48 1.85 -7.77 0.03
C ALA A 48 3.03 -7.83 -0.95
N TYR A 49 4.28 -7.89 -0.46
CA TYR A 49 5.45 -8.06 -1.33
C TYR A 49 5.42 -9.40 -2.08
N LYS A 50 5.05 -10.50 -1.42
CA LYS A 50 4.92 -11.81 -2.07
C LYS A 50 3.84 -11.79 -3.14
N LEU A 51 2.69 -11.17 -2.87
CA LEU A 51 1.56 -11.08 -3.80
C LEU A 51 1.90 -10.21 -5.02
N GLY A 52 2.57 -9.08 -4.79
CA GLY A 52 3.11 -8.23 -5.86
C GLY A 52 4.11 -8.96 -6.76
N ASN A 53 5.09 -9.66 -6.15
CA ASN A 53 6.05 -10.47 -6.90
C ASN A 53 5.38 -11.60 -7.68
N TYR A 54 4.33 -12.21 -7.12
CA TYR A 54 3.56 -13.26 -7.79
C TYR A 54 2.85 -12.70 -9.05
N LYS A 55 2.18 -11.55 -8.94
CA LYS A 55 1.52 -10.87 -10.07
C LYS A 55 2.51 -10.47 -11.16
N ILE A 56 3.69 -9.94 -10.80
CA ILE A 56 4.77 -9.65 -11.76
C ILE A 56 5.22 -10.94 -12.46
N SER A 57 5.43 -12.02 -11.69
CA SER A 57 5.90 -13.29 -12.25
C SER A 57 4.90 -13.94 -13.21
N ARG A 58 3.59 -13.61 -13.09
CA ARG A 58 2.54 -14.04 -14.02
C ARG A 58 2.36 -13.11 -15.22
N GLY A 59 3.08 -11.98 -15.27
CA GLY A 59 2.90 -10.97 -16.29
C GLY A 59 1.62 -10.14 -16.12
N GLU A 60 0.97 -10.19 -14.97
CA GLU A 60 -0.20 -9.35 -14.65
C GLU A 60 0.23 -7.91 -14.34
N LEU A 61 1.47 -7.73 -13.89
CA LEU A 61 2.10 -6.42 -13.65
C LEU A 61 3.38 -6.29 -14.48
N LEU A 62 3.44 -5.24 -15.30
CA LEU A 62 4.58 -4.86 -16.11
C LEU A 62 5.41 -3.78 -15.39
N CYS A 63 5.88 -4.08 -14.18
CA CYS A 63 6.75 -3.18 -13.40
C CYS A 63 7.95 -3.95 -12.86
N GLU A 64 9.04 -3.25 -12.53
CA GLU A 64 10.15 -3.90 -11.85
C GLU A 64 9.76 -4.27 -10.41
N ARG A 65 10.22 -5.44 -9.94
CA ARG A 65 10.00 -5.90 -8.56
C ARG A 65 10.50 -4.89 -7.54
N LYS A 66 11.61 -4.20 -7.87
CA LYS A 66 12.20 -3.17 -7.03
C LYS A 66 11.31 -1.93 -6.96
N GLU A 67 10.78 -1.45 -8.09
CA GLU A 67 9.86 -0.31 -8.14
C GLU A 67 8.58 -0.60 -7.35
N LEU A 68 7.99 -1.78 -7.54
CA LEU A 68 6.78 -2.18 -6.80
C LEU A 68 7.06 -2.26 -5.29
N SER A 69 8.22 -2.81 -4.91
CA SER A 69 8.58 -2.90 -3.50
C SER A 69 8.80 -1.53 -2.87
N ASP A 70 9.45 -0.61 -3.60
CA ASP A 70 9.65 0.75 -3.14
C ASP A 70 8.30 1.49 -2.99
N ALA A 71 7.40 1.33 -3.96
CA ALA A 71 6.05 1.90 -3.91
C ALA A 71 5.23 1.36 -2.73
N ILE A 72 5.24 0.04 -2.48
CA ILE A 72 4.57 -0.56 -1.31
C ILE A 72 5.13 0.03 -0.02
N ARG A 73 6.45 0.18 0.08
CA ARG A 73 7.10 0.75 1.26
C ARG A 73 6.73 2.21 1.46
N ASP A 74 6.73 2.99 0.40
CA ASP A 74 6.41 4.41 0.44
C ASP A 74 4.95 4.64 0.84
N VAL A 75 4.03 3.87 0.25
CA VAL A 75 2.60 3.86 0.58
C VAL A 75 2.37 3.40 2.03
N SER A 76 3.08 2.37 2.49
CA SER A 76 3.01 1.92 3.89
C SER A 76 3.49 2.98 4.89
N LYS A 77 4.53 3.75 4.54
CA LYS A 77 5.06 4.82 5.39
C LYS A 77 4.15 6.05 5.44
N ALA A 78 3.43 6.30 4.35
CA ALA A 78 2.44 7.38 4.29
C ALA A 78 1.17 7.07 5.10
N MET A 79 0.91 5.78 5.39
CA MET A 79 -0.22 5.35 6.19
C MET A 79 0.16 5.20 7.67
N PRO A 80 -0.74 5.57 8.59
CA PRO A 80 -0.54 5.32 10.00
C PRO A 80 -0.71 3.82 10.32
N THR A 81 0.10 3.30 11.24
CA THR A 81 -0.02 1.93 11.78
C THR A 81 -1.15 1.82 12.80
N MET A 82 -1.51 2.94 13.45
CA MET A 82 -2.58 3.00 14.44
C MET A 82 -3.55 4.13 14.12
N CYS A 83 -4.84 3.90 14.39
CA CYS A 83 -5.84 4.96 14.20
C CYS A 83 -5.59 6.03 15.26
N PRO A 84 -5.42 7.31 14.88
CA PRO A 84 -5.18 8.38 15.86
C PRO A 84 -6.35 8.52 16.85
N ASP A 85 -7.57 8.19 16.40
CA ASP A 85 -8.75 8.14 17.27
C ASP A 85 -8.64 6.99 18.28
N CYS A 86 -8.14 5.80 17.88
CA CYS A 86 -7.84 4.69 18.79
C CYS A 86 -6.71 5.02 19.79
N GLU A 87 -5.66 5.72 19.33
CA GLU A 87 -4.54 6.14 20.17
C GLU A 87 -5.00 7.12 21.26
N ASN A 88 -5.90 8.04 20.91
CA ASN A 88 -6.44 9.03 21.84
C ASN A 88 -7.30 8.41 22.95
N VAL A 89 -8.03 7.31 22.69
CA VAL A 89 -8.83 6.63 23.73
C VAL A 89 -7.98 5.90 24.77
N MET A 90 -6.71 5.57 24.48
CA MET A 90 -5.82 4.94 25.47
C MET A 90 -5.13 5.94 26.40
N TYR A 91 -5.02 7.22 26.00
CA TYR A 91 -4.32 8.27 26.75
C TYR A 91 -5.22 9.40 27.25
N GLY A 92 -6.52 9.31 27.01
CA GLY A 92 -7.51 10.28 27.48
C GLY A 92 -8.24 9.82 28.75
N ASP A 93 -7.57 9.88 29.89
CA ASP A 93 -8.21 9.94 31.21
C ASP A 93 -7.71 11.24 31.87
N ASP A 94 -8.57 12.26 31.86
CA ASP A 94 -8.45 13.51 32.65
C ASP A 94 -9.27 13.34 33.94
#